data_AF-A0A2H9LVR0-F1
#
_entry.id   AF-A0A2H9LVR0-F1
#
_cell.length_a   1.000
_cell.length_b   1.000
_cell.length_c   1.000
_cell.angle_alpha   90.00
_cell.angle_beta   90.00
_cell.angle_gamma   90.00
#
_symmetry.space_group_name_H-M   'P 1'
#
loop_
_entity.id
_entity.type
_entity.pdbx_description
1 polymer ?
#
loop_
_entity_poly.entity_id
_entity_poly.type
_entity_poly.pdbx_seq_one_letter_code
_entity_poly.pdbx_strand_id
1 'polypeptide(L)' 'KLDEVGVNIIEAGSACTSAGERAAIKVIANEGLKAEIASFARILPADVQAALDADVNRVCLVAPTSDLHISQKLKKTRE' A
#
# COMPACT_ATOMS: atom_id res chain seq x y z
N LYS A 1 2.89 -5.13 -20.76
CA LYS A 1 2.37 -4.58 -19.48
C LYS A 1 2.37 -5.68 -18.42
N LEU A 2 2.46 -5.38 -17.11
CA LEU A 2 2.53 -6.43 -16.08
C LEU A 2 1.30 -7.36 -16.08
N ASP A 3 0.10 -6.80 -16.28
CA ASP A 3 -1.16 -7.54 -16.38
C ASP A 3 -1.16 -8.58 -17.52
N GLU A 4 -0.54 -8.25 -18.66
CA GLU A 4 -0.44 -9.15 -19.83
C GLU A 4 0.49 -10.35 -19.58
N VAL A 5 1.46 -10.19 -18.68
CA VAL A 5 2.36 -11.28 -18.26
C VAL A 5 1.64 -12.27 -17.33
N GLY A 6 0.46 -11.93 -16.83
CA GLY A 6 -0.39 -12.82 -16.02
C GLY A 6 -0.04 -12.85 -14.53
N VAL A 7 0.54 -11.76 -14.01
CA VAL A 7 0.73 -11.62 -12.56
C VAL A 7 -0.62 -11.52 -11.84
N ASN A 8 -0.71 -12.07 -10.63
CA ASN A 8 -1.96 -12.03 -9.87
C ASN A 8 -2.21 -10.68 -9.19
N ILE A 9 -1.13 -9.97 -8.82
CA ILE A 9 -1.18 -8.74 -8.03
C ILE A 9 -0.17 -7.75 -8.60
N ILE A 10 -0.58 -6.48 -8.70
CA ILE A 10 0.31 -5.35 -8.99
C ILE A 10 0.25 -4.40 -7.80
N GLU A 11 1.38 -4.20 -7.12
CA GLU A 11 1.50 -3.16 -6.11
C GLU A 11 1.78 -1.82 -6.82
N ALA A 12 0.79 -0.93 -6.81
CA ALA A 12 0.84 0.31 -7.58
C ALA A 12 1.53 1.47 -6.84
N GLY A 13 1.89 1.28 -5.56
CA GLY A 13 2.57 2.28 -4.73
C GLY A 13 1.90 2.46 -3.37
N SER A 14 2.08 3.63 -2.74
CA SER A 14 1.39 3.98 -1.49
C SER A 14 0.56 5.24 -1.58
N ALA A 15 -0.74 5.06 -1.45
CA ALA A 15 -1.72 6.14 -1.50
C ALA A 15 -1.55 7.18 -0.36
N CYS A 16 -0.80 6.88 0.70
CA CYS A 16 -0.53 7.84 1.76
C CYS A 16 0.63 8.79 1.43
N THR A 17 1.44 8.50 0.41
CA THR A 17 2.66 9.28 0.08
C THR A 17 2.34 10.71 -0.36
N SER A 18 1.38 10.86 -1.28
CA SER A 18 0.97 12.18 -1.76
C SER A 18 -0.43 12.13 -2.39
N ALA A 19 -1.02 13.31 -2.61
CA ALA A 19 -2.29 13.41 -3.35
C ALA A 19 -2.14 12.94 -4.81
N GLY A 20 -1.01 13.23 -5.45
CA GLY A 20 -0.72 12.77 -6.82
C GLY A 20 -0.57 11.25 -6.89
N GLU A 21 0.13 10.65 -5.93
CA GLU A 21 0.29 9.20 -5.83
C GLU A 21 -1.07 8.51 -5.66
N ARG A 22 -1.89 9.03 -4.75
CA ARG A 22 -3.25 8.51 -4.52
C ARG A 22 -4.12 8.62 -5.78
N ALA A 23 -4.07 9.75 -6.48
CA ALA A 23 -4.82 9.93 -7.73
C ALA A 23 -4.35 8.95 -8.81
N ALA A 24 -3.04 8.75 -8.97
CA ALA A 24 -2.49 7.82 -9.95
C ALA A 24 -2.87 6.37 -9.64
N ILE A 25 -2.75 5.94 -8.37
CA ILE A 25 -3.15 4.60 -7.93
C ILE A 25 -4.65 4.40 -8.17
N LYS A 26 -5.50 5.40 -7.89
CA LYS A 26 -6.94 5.34 -8.15
C LYS A 26 -7.25 5.15 -9.62
N VAL A 27 -6.52 5.83 -10.51
CA VAL A 27 -6.67 5.60 -11.97
C VAL A 27 -6.32 4.15 -12.30
N ILE A 28 -5.17 3.66 -11.85
CA ILE A 28 -4.72 2.27 -12.11
C ILE A 28 -5.71 1.23 -11.58
N ALA A 29 -6.23 1.42 -10.36
CA ALA A 29 -7.21 0.53 -9.74
C ALA A 29 -8.50 0.41 -10.57
N ASN A 30 -8.84 1.44 -11.35
CA ASN A 30 -10.03 1.51 -12.17
C ASN A 30 -9.80 1.19 -13.66
N GLU A 31 -8.59 0.75 -14.06
CA GLU A 31 -8.27 0.38 -15.46
C GLU A 31 -8.88 -0.98 -15.91
N GLY A 32 -9.59 -1.68 -15.02
CA GLY A 32 -10.22 -2.97 -15.35
C GLY A 32 -9.21 -4.09 -15.63
N LEU A 33 -8.06 -4.04 -14.98
CA LEU A 33 -6.99 -5.04 -15.08
C LEU A 33 -7.44 -6.39 -14.49
N LYS A 34 -6.83 -7.48 -14.96
CA LYS A 34 -7.09 -8.84 -14.42
C LYS A 34 -6.39 -9.04 -13.09
N ALA A 35 -5.20 -8.45 -12.92
CA ALA A 35 -4.47 -8.46 -11.66
C ALA A 35 -5.18 -7.60 -10.59
N GLU A 36 -5.16 -8.06 -9.34
CA GLU A 36 -5.56 -7.22 -8.20
C GLU A 36 -4.59 -6.05 -8.05
N ILE A 37 -5.13 -4.85 -7.86
CA ILE A 37 -4.33 -3.67 -7.55
C ILE A 37 -4.20 -3.52 -6.05
N ALA A 38 -2.96 -3.42 -5.58
CA ALA A 38 -2.63 -3.26 -4.17
C ALA A 38 -1.95 -1.92 -3.90
N SER A 39 -2.17 -1.38 -2.70
CA SER A 39 -1.37 -0.27 -2.17
C SER A 39 -0.72 -0.65 -0.86
N PHE A 40 0.55 -0.30 -0.68
CA PHE A 40 1.24 -0.48 0.59
C PHE A 40 0.83 0.61 1.58
N ALA A 41 0.66 0.23 2.85
CA ALA A 41 0.32 1.13 3.93
C ALA A 41 1.15 0.80 5.18
N ARG A 42 1.53 1.83 5.96
CA ARG A 42 2.06 1.59 7.30
C ARG A 42 0.89 1.16 8.21
N ILE A 43 1.21 0.66 9.39
CA ILE A 43 0.24 0.31 10.45
C ILE A 43 -0.39 1.56 11.12
N LEU A 44 -0.92 2.47 10.32
CA LEU A 44 -1.61 3.69 10.75
C LEU A 44 -3.00 3.74 10.11
N PRO A 45 -4.07 4.05 10.88
CA PRO A 45 -5.43 4.12 10.33
C PRO A 45 -5.56 5.09 9.14
N ALA A 46 -4.84 6.21 9.17
CA ALA A 46 -4.85 7.20 8.09
C ALA A 46 -4.25 6.66 6.78
N ASP A 47 -3.23 5.81 6.85
CA ASP A 47 -2.63 5.20 5.66
C ASP A 47 -3.59 4.16 5.04
N VAL A 48 -4.26 3.38 5.89
CA VAL A 48 -5.28 2.43 5.45
C VAL A 48 -6.44 3.17 4.78
N GLN A 49 -6.91 4.26 5.39
CA GLN A 49 -7.96 5.09 4.80
C GLN A 49 -7.53 5.65 3.45
N ALA A 50 -6.30 6.15 3.32
CA ALA A 50 -5.79 6.66 2.05
C ALA A 50 -5.76 5.58 0.95
N ALA A 51 -5.44 4.33 1.30
CA ALA A 51 -5.50 3.20 0.37
C ALA A 51 -6.94 2.88 -0.04
N LEU A 52 -7.89 2.87 0.91
CA LEU A 52 -9.32 2.68 0.62
C LEU A 52 -9.85 3.78 -0.31
N ASP A 53 -9.48 5.03 -0.09
CA ASP A 53 -9.89 6.17 -0.93
C ASP A 53 -9.33 6.08 -2.37
N ALA A 54 -8.28 5.27 -2.57
CA ALA A 54 -7.69 4.96 -3.87
C ALA A 54 -8.35 3.77 -4.58
N ASP A 55 -9.44 3.20 -4.02
CA ASP A 55 -10.22 2.09 -4.57
C ASP A 55 -9.41 0.82 -4.88
N VAL A 56 -8.29 0.59 -4.19
CA VAL A 56 -7.48 -0.62 -4.39
C VAL A 56 -8.22 -1.87 -3.93
N ASN A 57 -7.97 -3.00 -4.60
CA ASN A 57 -8.55 -4.29 -4.21
C ASN A 57 -7.93 -4.82 -2.91
N ARG A 58 -6.68 -4.43 -2.62
CA ARG A 58 -5.90 -4.96 -1.49
C ARG A 58 -5.06 -3.88 -0.82
N VAL A 59 -5.02 -3.91 0.52
CA VAL A 59 -4.10 -3.09 1.32
C VAL A 59 -2.98 -3.98 1.87
N CYS A 60 -1.74 -3.70 1.49
CA CYS A 60 -0.55 -4.41 1.97
C CYS A 60 0.03 -3.69 3.19
N LEU A 61 -0.25 -4.20 4.39
CA LEU A 61 0.26 -3.62 5.63
C LEU A 61 1.73 -4.01 5.87
N VAL A 62 2.54 -3.00 6.18
CA VAL A 62 3.96 -3.21 6.51
C VAL A 62 4.27 -2.67 7.91
N ALA A 63 4.79 -3.54 8.76
CA ALA A 63 5.22 -3.23 10.12
C ALA A 63 6.71 -3.55 10.28
N PRO A 64 7.54 -2.62 10.79
CA PRO A 64 8.94 -2.91 11.05
C PRO A 64 9.09 -3.69 12.36
N THR A 65 9.71 -4.87 12.31
CA THR A 65 9.77 -5.82 13.44
C THR A 65 11.19 -6.09 13.97
N SER A 66 12.23 -5.52 13.35
CA SER A 66 13.60 -5.68 13.85
C SER A 66 13.82 -4.89 15.15
N ASP A 67 14.67 -5.41 16.04
CA ASP A 67 14.97 -4.77 17.33
C ASP A 67 15.50 -3.34 17.16
N LEU A 68 16.27 -3.10 16.09
CA LEU A 68 16.76 -1.76 15.76
C LEU A 68 15.62 -0.80 15.46
N HIS A 69 14.62 -1.22 14.66
CA HIS A 69 13.48 -0.36 14.36
C HIS A 69 12.59 -0.15 15.58
N ILE A 70 12.32 -1.21 16.34
CA ILE A 70 11.47 -1.15 17.54
C ILE A 70 12.08 -0.20 18.58
N SER A 71 13.36 -0.36 18.89
CA SER A 71 14.04 0.46 19.91
C SER A 71 14.37 1.88 19.43
N GLN A 72 14.90 2.05 18.21
CA GLN A 72 15.44 3.35 17.76
C GLN A 72 14.40 4.21 17.04
N LYS A 73 13.59 3.60 16.16
CA LYS A 73 12.63 4.34 15.31
C LYS A 73 11.27 4.48 15.99
N LEU A 74 10.74 3.38 16.52
CA LEU A 74 9.42 3.36 17.15
C LEU A 74 9.46 3.77 18.62
N LYS A 75 10.64 3.65 19.27
CA LYS A 75 10.85 3.91 20.70
C LYS A 75 9.85 3.12 21.55
N LYS A 76 9.69 1.83 21.23
CA LYS A 76 8.73 0.91 21.85
C LYS A 76 9.42 -0.37 22.32
N THR A 77 8.66 -1.16 23.07
CA THR A 77 8.92 -2.56 23.41
C THR A 77 8.32 -3.49 22.35
N ARG A 78 8.52 -4.81 22.52
CA ARG A 78 7.91 -5.81 21.62
C ARG A 78 6.42 -6.00 21.92
N GLU A 79 6.01 -5.77 23.16
CA GLU A 79 4.62 -5.56 23.60
C GLU A 79 4.14 -4.14 23.29
#